data_AF-A0A9W6B0S6-F1
#
_entry.id   AF-A0A9W6B0S6-F1
#
_cell.length_a   1.000
_cell.length_b   1.000
_cell.length_c   1.000
_cell.angle_alpha   90.00
_cell.angle_beta   90.00
_cell.angle_gamma   90.00
#
_symmetry.space_group_name_H-M   'P 1'
#
loop_
_entity.id
_entity.type
_entity.pdbx_description
1 polymer ?
#
loop_
_entity_poly.entity_id
_entity_poly.type
_entity_poly.pdbx_seq_one_letter_code
_entity_poly.pdbx_strand_id
1 'polypeptide(L)' 'MTNSKLLACLFFIFYLILFFMVIASKNMIAMYMMSIGMLLEALVNLIRVYHRK' A
#
# COMPACT_ATOMS: atom_id res chain seq x y z
N MET A 1 15.38 14.89 -7.26
CA MET A 1 15.21 13.79 -6.27
C MET A 1 14.18 14.12 -5.17
N THR A 2 13.23 15.04 -5.39
CA THR A 2 12.33 15.56 -4.34
C THR A 2 10.94 14.89 -4.34
N ASN A 3 10.59 14.14 -5.39
CA ASN A 3 9.25 13.58 -5.58
C ASN A 3 9.01 12.19 -4.98
N SER A 4 10.07 11.48 -4.54
CA SER A 4 9.94 10.07 -4.11
C SER A 4 9.11 9.90 -2.83
N LYS A 5 9.07 10.90 -1.93
CA LYS A 5 8.27 10.86 -0.69
C LYS A 5 6.79 11.05 -0.95
N LEU A 6 6.45 12.02 -1.80
CA LEU A 6 5.07 12.36 -2.13
C LEU A 6 4.43 11.26 -2.98
N LEU A 7 5.18 10.70 -3.94
CA LEU A 7 4.74 9.56 -4.74
C LEU A 7 4.48 8.32 -3.87
N ALA A 8 5.39 7.99 -2.95
CA ALA A 8 5.21 6.83 -2.06
C ALA A 8 3.99 6.99 -1.13
N CYS A 9 3.74 8.20 -0.62
CA CYS A 9 2.58 8.48 0.21
C CYS A 9 1.26 8.35 -0.59
N LEU A 10 1.25 8.85 -1.84
CA LEU A 10 0.11 8.74 -2.75
C LEU A 10 -0.21 7.27 -3.08
N PHE A 11 0.82 6.46 -3.38
CA PHE A 11 0.66 5.02 -3.61
C PHE A 11 0.13 4.28 -2.37
N PHE A 12 0.56 4.67 -1.17
CA PHE A 12 0.07 4.06 0.07
C PHE A 12 -1.42 4.34 0.31
N ILE A 13 -1.85 5.59 0.15
CA ILE A 13 -3.27 5.99 0.26
C ILE A 13 -4.13 5.29 -0.78
N PHE A 14 -3.64 5.19 -2.02
CA PHE A 14 -4.33 4.48 -3.10
C PHE A 14 -4.51 2.99 -2.78
N TYR A 15 -3.48 2.34 -2.23
CA TYR A 15 -3.57 0.95 -1.79
C TYR A 15 -4.59 0.74 -0.66
N LEU A 16 -4.68 1.69 0.28
CA LEU A 16 -5.61 1.63 1.40
C LEU A 16 -7.08 1.68 0.93
N ILE A 17 -7.36 2.46 -0.10
CA ILE A 17 -8.68 2.54 -0.75
C ILE A 17 -9.01 1.23 -1.48
N LEU A 18 -8.05 0.69 -2.26
CA LEU A 18 -8.22 -0.60 -2.93
C LEU A 18 -8.45 -1.76 -1.96
N PHE A 19 -7.76 -1.74 -0.82
CA PHE A 19 -7.94 -2.74 0.23
C PHE A 19 -9.34 -2.71 0.84
N PHE A 20 -9.88 -1.51 1.10
CA PHE A 20 -11.27 -1.33 1.51
C PHE A 20 -12.27 -1.86 0.47
N MET A 21 -11.97 -1.64 -0.82
CA MET A 21 -12.81 -2.14 -1.92
C MET A 21 -12.74 -3.67 -2.06
N VAL A 22 -11.58 -4.28 -1.83
CA VAL A 22 -11.40 -5.74 -1.75
C VAL A 22 -12.15 -6.30 -0.54
N ILE A 23 -12.16 -5.60 0.60
CA ILE A 23 -12.93 -6.00 1.78
C ILE A 23 -14.43 -6.12 1.51
N ALA A 24 -14.98 -5.25 0.66
CA ALA A 24 -16.38 -5.34 0.25
C ALA A 24 -16.65 -6.53 -0.70
N SER A 25 -15.62 -7.04 -1.39
CA SER A 25 -15.73 -8.15 -2.34
C SER A 25 -15.52 -9.49 -1.63
N LYS A 26 -16.61 -10.04 -1.10
CA LYS A 26 -16.68 -11.26 -0.28
C LYS A 26 -16.28 -12.59 -0.97
N ASN A 27 -15.69 -12.58 -2.17
CA ASN A 27 -15.65 -13.78 -3.00
C ASN A 27 -14.37 -14.63 -2.91
N MET A 28 -13.21 -14.11 -2.49
CA MET A 28 -11.99 -14.94 -2.34
C MET A 28 -11.02 -14.40 -1.29
N ILE A 29 -10.89 -15.10 -0.15
CA ILE A 29 -9.93 -14.81 0.95
C ILE A 29 -8.49 -14.69 0.44
N ALA A 30 -8.13 -15.42 -0.62
CA ALA A 30 -6.82 -15.34 -1.26
C ALA A 30 -6.48 -13.93 -1.82
N MET A 31 -7.47 -13.17 -2.28
CA MET A 31 -7.26 -11.81 -2.79
C MET A 31 -6.96 -10.81 -1.66
N TYR A 32 -7.46 -11.07 -0.45
CA TYR A 32 -7.13 -10.28 0.74
C TYR A 32 -5.66 -10.46 1.12
N MET A 33 -5.16 -11.70 1.10
CA MET A 33 -3.76 -11.97 1.43
C MET A 33 -2.79 -11.28 0.45
N MET A 34 -3.12 -11.28 -0.85
CA MET A 34 -2.30 -10.62 -1.87
C MET A 34 -2.32 -9.08 -1.74
N SER A 35 -3.50 -8.49 -1.51
CA SER A 35 -3.62 -7.04 -1.35
C SER A 35 -3.00 -6.54 -0.05
N ILE A 36 -3.13 -7.26 1.07
CA ILE A 36 -2.40 -6.99 2.32
C ILE A 36 -0.89 -7.06 2.10
N GLY A 37 -0.40 -8.09 1.40
CA GLY A 37 1.03 -8.27 1.13
C GLY A 37 1.61 -7.09 0.38
N MET A 38 0.96 -6.66 -0.71
CA MET A 38 1.42 -5.50 -1.48
C MET A 38 1.27 -4.17 -0.72
N LEU A 39 0.26 -4.04 0.15
CA LEU A 39 0.07 -2.86 0.98
C LEU A 39 1.16 -2.75 2.07
N LEU A 40 1.54 -3.87 2.68
CA LEU A 40 2.67 -3.95 3.62
C LEU A 40 4.01 -3.68 2.93
N GLU A 41 4.24 -4.22 1.73
CA GLU A 41 5.45 -3.92 0.94
C GLU A 41 5.55 -2.42 0.61
N ALA A 42 4.44 -1.80 0.20
CA ALA A 42 4.37 -0.37 -0.06
C ALA A 42 4.61 0.46 1.22
N LEU A 43 4.06 0.05 2.37
CA LEU A 43 4.31 0.67 3.67
C LEU A 43 5.79 0.58 4.07
N VAL A 44 6.39 -0.60 3.95
CA VAL A 44 7.82 -0.82 4.28
C VAL A 44 8.71 0.02 3.38
N ASN A 45 8.39 0.12 2.10
CA ASN A 45 9.13 0.97 1.16
C ASN A 45 8.98 2.46 1.51
N LEU A 46 7.77 2.91 1.89
CA LEU A 46 7.51 4.26 2.36
C LEU A 46 8.31 4.59 3.63
N ILE A 47 8.31 3.69 4.62
CA ILE A 47 9.08 3.82 5.86
C ILE A 47 10.58 3.86 5.56
N ARG A 48 11.09 3.01 4.67
CA ARG A 48 12.50 3.05 4.24
C ARG A 48 12.88 4.38 3.62
N VAL A 49 12.06 4.90 2.71
CA VAL A 49 12.28 6.20 2.05
C VAL A 49 12.20 7.36 3.06
N TYR A 50 11.38 7.22 4.11
CA TYR A 50 11.24 8.24 5.15
C TYR A 50 12.37 8.19 6.19
N HIS A 51 12.80 6.99 6.60
CA HIS A 51 13.84 6.72 7.59
C HIS A 51 15.28 6.86 7.04
N ARG A 52 15.48 6.90 5.72
CA ARG A 52 16.79 7.20 5.11
C ARG A 52 17.12 8.70 5.03
N LYS A 53 16.42 9.55 5.79
CA LYS A 53 16.76 10.96 5.99
C LYS A 53 17.53 11.12 7.29
#